data_AF-A0A8B8MWG7-F1
#
_entry.id   AF-A0A8B8MWG7-F1
#
_cell.length_a   1.000
_cell.length_b   1.000
_cell.length_c   1.000
_cell.angle_alpha   90.00
_cell.angle_beta   90.00
_cell.angle_gamma   90.00
#
_symmetry.space_group_name_H-M   'P 1'
#
loop_
_entity.id
_entity.type
_entity.pdbx_description
1 polymer ?
#
loop_
_entity_poly.entity_id
_entity_poly.type
_entity_poly.pdbx_seq_one_letter_code
_entity_poly.pdbx_strand_id
1 'polypeptide(L)'
;MAQLRYNNLPLDGRTLVVQFHEQVERPASLSTLFVGNVARQATEEQLRRMFSLYGQIRSLRLHVPLEAQNALDALDGKVFHGQALAIEIAREKR
;
A
#
# COMPACT_ATOMS: atom_id res chain seq x y z
N MET A 1 -25.67 0.73 16.25
CA MET A 1 -26.11 0.23 17.58
C MET A 1 -27.38 -0.64 17.51
N ALA A 2 -27.77 -1.23 16.36
CA ALA A 2 -29.03 -1.98 16.21
C ALA A 2 -28.87 -3.52 16.12
N GLN A 3 -27.64 -4.03 16.11
CA GLN A 3 -27.33 -5.38 15.61
C GLN A 3 -27.37 -6.51 16.65
N LEU A 4 -27.49 -6.19 17.94
CA LEU A 4 -27.56 -7.20 19.01
C LEU A 4 -28.99 -7.57 19.41
N ARG A 5 -30.01 -6.88 18.87
CA ARG A 5 -31.42 -7.08 19.27
C ARG A 5 -32.00 -8.46 18.93
N TYR A 6 -31.36 -9.20 18.02
CA TYR A 6 -31.89 -10.47 17.52
C TYR A 6 -31.10 -11.70 17.99
N ASN A 7 -30.00 -11.49 18.73
CA ASN A 7 -29.22 -12.61 19.25
C ASN A 7 -29.99 -13.26 20.41
N ASN A 8 -30.11 -14.58 20.39
CA ASN A 8 -30.85 -15.43 21.34
C ASN A 8 -32.39 -15.38 21.28
N LEU A 9 -32.99 -14.94 20.18
CA LEU A 9 -34.46 -15.02 20.03
C LEU A 9 -34.93 -16.44 19.71
N PRO A 10 -35.95 -16.95 20.41
CA PRO A 10 -36.58 -18.23 20.04
C PRO A 10 -37.42 -18.05 18.77
N LEU A 11 -37.15 -18.86 17.75
CA LEU A 11 -37.90 -18.97 16.51
C LEU A 11 -38.12 -20.45 16.19
N ASP A 12 -39.38 -20.87 16.07
CA ASP A 12 -39.78 -22.26 15.76
C ASP A 12 -39.08 -23.33 16.63
N GLY A 13 -38.96 -23.06 17.93
CA GLY A 13 -38.35 -23.98 18.90
C GLY A 13 -36.82 -24.02 18.86
N ARG A 14 -36.18 -23.10 18.13
CA ARG A 14 -34.71 -22.96 18.05
C ARG A 14 -34.27 -21.54 18.39
N THR A 15 -33.16 -21.43 19.12
CA THR A 15 -32.61 -20.12 19.50
C THR A 15 -31.71 -19.60 18.39
N LEU A 16 -32.02 -18.41 17.87
CA LEU A 16 -31.20 -17.74 16.88
C LEU A 16 -29.88 -17.28 17.50
N VAL A 17 -28.75 -17.65 16.89
CA VAL A 17 -27.42 -17.15 17.25
C VAL A 17 -26.93 -16.29 16.10
N VAL A 18 -26.86 -14.98 16.33
CA VAL A 18 -26.37 -14.01 15.36
C VAL A 18 -24.90 -13.71 15.69
N GLN A 19 -24.00 -14.32 14.94
CA GLN A 19 -22.57 -14.03 14.99
C GLN A 19 -22.15 -13.36 13.68
N PHE A 20 -21.39 -12.27 13.79
CA PHE A 20 -20.67 -11.74 12.64
C PHE A 20 -19.54 -12.71 12.33
N HIS A 21 -19.63 -13.39 11.19
CA HIS A 21 -18.40 -13.80 10.54
C HIS A 21 -17.81 -12.51 9.98
N GLU A 22 -16.77 -12.01 10.66
CA GLU A 22 -15.82 -11.15 9.97
C GLU A 22 -15.43 -11.92 8.70
N GLN A 23 -15.66 -11.33 7.53
CA GLN A 23 -15.00 -11.81 6.34
C GLN A 23 -13.52 -11.62 6.61
N VAL A 24 -12.89 -12.65 7.19
CA VAL A 24 -11.45 -12.81 7.12
C VAL A 24 -11.20 -12.86 5.63
N GLU A 25 -10.74 -11.74 5.07
CA GLU A 25 -10.31 -11.70 3.69
C GLU A 25 -9.33 -12.85 3.54
N ARG A 26 -9.74 -13.91 2.86
CA ARG A 26 -8.83 -14.99 2.49
C ARG A 26 -7.63 -14.28 1.88
N PRO A 27 -6.39 -14.51 2.33
CA PRO A 27 -5.24 -13.88 1.72
C PRO A 27 -5.26 -14.33 0.26
N ALA A 28 -5.72 -13.44 -0.61
CA ALA A 28 -5.93 -13.75 -2.00
C ALA A 28 -4.55 -14.10 -2.56
N SER A 29 -4.45 -15.34 -3.01
CA SER A 29 -3.51 -15.80 -4.03
C SER A 29 -2.89 -14.63 -4.81
N LEU A 30 -1.60 -14.37 -4.56
CA LEU A 30 -0.68 -13.58 -5.38
C LEU A 30 -1.30 -12.36 -6.11
N SER A 31 -1.79 -11.38 -5.35
CA SER A 31 -2.33 -10.11 -5.91
C SER A 31 -1.24 -9.08 -6.29
N THR A 32 0.03 -9.48 -6.32
CA THR A 32 1.16 -8.58 -6.58
C THR A 32 1.58 -8.70 -8.04
N LEU A 33 1.56 -7.57 -8.77
CA LEU A 33 2.02 -7.47 -10.15
C LEU A 33 3.41 -6.85 -10.20
N PHE A 34 4.31 -7.43 -10.98
CA PHE A 34 5.57 -6.78 -11.38
C PHE A 34 5.38 -6.09 -12.71
N VAL A 35 5.60 -4.77 -12.74
CA VAL A 35 5.45 -3.94 -13.94
C VAL A 35 6.82 -3.45 -14.37
N GLY A 36 7.35 -4.06 -15.44
CA GLY A 36 8.58 -3.62 -16.10
C GLY A 36 8.33 -2.50 -17.11
N ASN A 37 9.40 -1.93 -17.66
CA ASN A 37 9.35 -0.90 -18.70
C ASN A 37 8.54 0.36 -18.31
N VAL A 38 8.49 0.67 -17.01
CA VAL A 38 7.94 1.93 -16.53
C VAL A 38 8.99 3.02 -16.73
N ALA A 39 8.55 4.18 -17.22
CA ALA A 39 9.44 5.32 -17.40
C ALA A 39 10.05 5.76 -16.06
N ARG A 40 11.36 6.08 -16.03
CA ARG A 40 12.06 6.49 -14.79
C ARG A 40 11.43 7.70 -14.11
N GLN A 41 10.79 8.58 -14.88
CA GLN A 41 10.09 9.77 -14.39
C GLN A 41 8.68 9.49 -13.84
N ALA A 42 8.17 8.27 -13.95
CA ALA A 42 6.84 7.94 -13.46
C ALA A 42 6.81 8.04 -11.93
N THR A 43 5.85 8.80 -11.40
CA THR A 43 5.64 8.90 -9.95
C THR A 43 4.66 7.85 -9.46
N GLU A 44 4.72 7.56 -8.16
CA GLU A 44 3.76 6.67 -7.52
C GLU A 44 2.32 7.16 -7.72
N GLU A 45 2.05 8.47 -7.65
CA GLU A 45 0.69 9.00 -7.85
C GLU A 45 0.18 8.80 -9.28
N GLN A 46 1.06 8.92 -10.28
CA GLN A 46 0.68 8.67 -11.67
C GLN A 46 0.31 7.20 -11.89
N LEU A 47 1.13 6.29 -11.38
CA LEU A 47 0.86 4.85 -11.47
C LEU A 47 -0.38 4.49 -10.65
N ARG A 48 -0.52 5.02 -9.44
CA ARG A 48 -1.67 4.78 -8.57
C ARG A 48 -2.97 5.22 -9.25
N ARG A 49 -3.00 6.41 -9.86
CA ARG A 49 -4.16 6.86 -10.64
C ARG A 49 -4.47 5.91 -11.79
N MET A 50 -3.48 5.55 -12.59
CA MET A 50 -3.66 4.66 -13.74
C MET A 50 -4.18 3.27 -13.34
N PHE A 51 -3.55 2.64 -12.34
CA PHE A 51 -3.94 1.30 -11.88
C PHE A 51 -5.23 1.29 -11.04
N SER A 52 -5.62 2.43 -10.43
CA SER A 52 -6.85 2.51 -9.63
C SER A 52 -8.12 2.28 -10.44
N LEU A 53 -8.06 2.47 -11.76
CA LEU A 53 -9.15 2.18 -12.69
C LEU A 53 -9.52 0.69 -12.73
N TYR A 54 -8.59 -0.19 -12.36
CA TYR A 54 -8.77 -1.64 -12.40
C TYR A 54 -9.05 -2.26 -11.02
N GLY A 55 -9.06 -1.44 -9.96
CA GLY A 55 -9.38 -1.88 -8.61
C GLY A 55 -8.60 -1.13 -7.53
N GLN A 56 -8.88 -1.50 -6.28
CA GLN A 56 -8.21 -0.91 -5.12
C GLN A 56 -6.76 -1.39 -5.01
N ILE A 57 -5.83 -0.45 -5.02
CA ILE A 57 -4.40 -0.72 -4.81
C ILE A 57 -4.13 -0.78 -3.30
N ARG A 58 -3.68 -1.94 -2.82
CA ARG A 58 -3.28 -2.16 -1.42
C ARG A 58 -1.90 -1.58 -1.12
N SER A 59 -0.93 -1.83 -1.99
CA SER A 59 0.45 -1.32 -1.86
C SER A 59 1.05 -1.12 -3.24
N LEU A 60 1.80 -0.03 -3.42
CA LEU A 60 2.62 0.23 -4.60
C LEU A 60 4.03 0.53 -4.11
N ARG A 61 5.04 -0.01 -4.81
CA ARG A 61 6.46 0.30 -4.54
C ARG A 61 7.18 0.47 -5.86
N LEU A 62 7.89 1.59 -5.99
CA LEU A 62 8.86 1.79 -7.05
C LEU A 62 10.18 1.16 -6.62
N HIS A 63 10.75 0.31 -7.46
CA HIS A 63 12.01 -0.36 -7.13
C HIS A 63 13.19 0.58 -7.40
N VAL A 64 13.75 1.12 -6.34
CA VAL A 64 15.03 1.84 -6.36
C VAL A 64 16.15 0.85 -6.05
N PRO A 65 17.32 0.93 -6.71
CA PRO A 65 18.49 0.14 -6.32
C PRO A 65 18.79 0.34 -4.84
N LEU A 66 19.09 -0.75 -4.13
CA LEU A 66 19.27 -0.73 -2.68
C LEU A 66 20.41 0.22 -2.26
N GLU A 67 21.47 0.28 -3.05
CA GLU A 67 22.61 1.16 -2.82
C GLU A 67 22.22 2.63 -2.89
N ALA A 68 21.35 3.00 -3.83
CA ALA A 68 20.84 4.36 -3.96
C ALA A 68 19.92 4.72 -2.80
N GLN A 69 19.06 3.79 -2.37
CA GLN A 69 18.18 3.99 -1.21
C GLN A 69 19.01 4.19 0.08
N ASN A 70 19.99 3.31 0.33
CA ASN A 70 20.86 3.41 1.50
C ASN A 70 21.62 4.74 1.54
N ALA A 71 22.09 5.22 0.38
CA ALA A 71 22.77 6.51 0.28
C ALA A 71 21.84 7.67 0.61
N LEU A 72 20.60 7.63 0.11
CA LEU A 72 19.60 8.66 0.37
C LEU A 72 19.26 8.72 1.86
N ASP A 73 18.95 7.58 2.48
CA ASP A 73 18.61 7.50 3.91
C ASP A 73 19.79 7.91 4.82
N ALA A 74 21.02 7.59 4.43
CA ALA A 74 22.19 7.82 5.27
C ALA A 74 22.79 9.22 5.14
N LEU A 75 22.53 9.93 4.04
CA LEU A 75 23.23 11.17 3.70
C LEU A 75 22.30 12.37 3.55
N ASP A 76 21.01 12.16 3.29
CA ASP A 76 20.06 13.27 3.22
C ASP A 76 19.96 13.99 4.57
N GLY A 77 20.05 15.31 4.54
CA GLY A 77 20.08 16.16 5.73
C GLY A 77 21.39 16.18 6.52
N LYS A 78 22.42 15.40 6.14
CA LYS A 78 23.72 15.47 6.83
C LYS A 78 24.45 16.76 6.54
N VAL A 79 25.02 17.38 7.57
CA VAL A 79 25.84 18.59 7.43
C VAL A 79 27.22 18.22 6.90
N PHE A 80 27.57 18.76 5.74
CA PHE A 80 28.88 18.68 5.11
C PHE A 80 29.38 20.09 4.83
N HIS A 81 30.54 20.44 5.39
CA HIS A 81 31.12 21.81 5.34
C HIS A 81 30.16 22.93 5.81
N GLY A 82 29.35 22.66 6.83
CA GLY A 82 28.40 23.65 7.36
C GLY A 82 27.12 23.82 6.54
N GLN A 83 26.93 23.01 5.49
CA GLN A 83 25.71 22.98 4.70
C GLN A 83 25.06 21.60 4.77
N ALA A 84 23.73 21.53 4.93
CA ALA A 84 23.03 20.25 4.86
C ALA A 84 23.02 19.74 3.41
N LEU A 85 23.39 18.47 3.23
CA LEU A 85 23.27 17.77 1.97
C LEU A 85 21.79 17.51 1.69
N ALA A 86 21.31 17.92 0.52
CA ALA A 86 20.03 17.50 -0.01
C ALA A 86 20.29 16.45 -1.08
N ILE A 87 19.98 15.18 -0.78
CA ILE A 87 20.17 14.09 -1.74
C ILE A 87 18.84 13.74 -2.36
N GLU A 88 18.74 13.97 -3.67
CA GLU A 88 17.60 13.56 -4.48
C GLU A 88 18.05 12.58 -5.56
N ILE A 89 17.16 11.66 -5.94
CA ILE A 89 17.40 10.78 -7.09
C ILE A 89 17.46 11.66 -8.35
N ALA A 90 18.62 11.64 -9.01
CA ALA A 90 18.86 12.44 -10.20
C ALA A 90 17.88 12.07 -11.33
N ARG A 91 17.23 13.10 -11.88
CA ARG A 91 16.44 12.96 -13.10
C ARG A 91 17.38 13.04 -14.29
N GLU A 92 17.43 11.99 -15.10
CA GLU A 92 18.27 11.93 -16.30
C GLU A 92 17.77 12.98 -17.31
N LYS A 93 18.66 13.87 -17.76
CA LYS A 93 18.38 14.82 -18.85
C LYS A 93 18.57 14.05 -20.16
N ARG A 94 17.49 13.62 -20.79
CA ARG A 94 17.53 13.10 -22.16
C ARG A 94 17.61 14.24 -23.16
#